data_AF-A0A948TG67-F1
#
_entry.id   AF-A0A948TG67-F1
#
_cell.length_a   1.000
_cell.length_b   1.000
_cell.length_c   1.000
_cell.angle_alpha   90.00
_cell.angle_beta   90.00
_cell.angle_gamma   90.00
#
_symmetry.space_group_name_H-M   'P 1'
#
loop_
_entity.id
_entity.type
_entity.pdbx_description
1 polymer ?
#
loop_
_entity_poly.entity_id
_entity_poly.type
_entity_poly.pdbx_seq_one_letter_code
_entity_poly.pdbx_strand_id
1 'polypeptide(L)'
;MFTADAGGNKNLQEAAAVAAAAAAAGNANIAVNVSNPEVSLKDNASAEAVDKVVTELDKSIDKLDLETPQRSLLSLTWPIFIDLSLHFATLIINTIMVGMVSVKAVAELTIGNQVFDLALIIFNFFNIGVCVVCAQALGANNKRLARRVIHVGLGVNLIIGTIVSASIFFLSGFIVDIMNVPPEIAESSHNYLKILSLSFLPLSLCLVSSAILRAFSCTRDAMYVSLMVNVITICGNSCFLFGYLGVPQLGVEGVAISTVFSRAVASIVFIPLIIKRTKTHIIPRFMFVFRKKVIYSILNIGLPGAGENLSWHTQNMFLTGVVASMGAMQLATHGIYFQVVQVLMLFSASVGMGTELLVAHYTGALKLDLANKQLIRSVKIGEVATILLTFSLPLGTGAFLIGLFTDNHEVLLLATPIFMISVFQEPGRILNVIIINSLRATGDTKFPVIMAVISMWGISVPLGCFLALHMGLGLTGIWIGYAVDEWVRGIAMVLRWRSKAWHKAAYRVYERTLAMEHNRSQLKTHAMVQEAKSEA
;
A
#
# COMPACT_ATOMS: atom_id res chain seq x y z
N MET A 1 29.28 -30.88 15.05
CA MET A 1 28.37 -31.79 15.77
C MET A 1 27.01 -31.65 15.13
N PHE A 2 26.76 -32.49 14.12
CA PHE A 2 25.54 -32.51 13.32
C PHE A 2 24.55 -33.45 14.01
N THR A 3 23.38 -32.96 14.38
CA THR A 3 22.20 -33.80 14.61
C THR A 3 21.32 -33.67 13.37
N ALA A 4 21.33 -34.73 12.55
CA ALA A 4 20.44 -34.92 11.42
C ALA A 4 19.02 -35.20 11.95
N ASP A 5 18.07 -34.37 11.54
CA ASP A 5 16.68 -34.43 11.97
C ASP A 5 15.90 -35.47 11.16
N ALA A 6 15.19 -36.36 11.86
CA ALA A 6 14.59 -37.60 11.36
C ALA A 6 13.26 -37.39 10.60
N GLY A 7 13.07 -36.26 9.93
CA GLY A 7 11.82 -35.90 9.23
C GLY A 7 11.72 -36.35 7.77
N GLY A 8 12.85 -36.61 7.10
CA GLY A 8 12.88 -36.89 5.65
C GLY A 8 12.42 -38.30 5.25
N ASN A 9 12.47 -39.27 6.16
CA ASN A 9 12.28 -40.68 5.82
C ASN A 9 10.80 -41.12 5.80
N LYS A 10 9.91 -40.37 6.47
CA LYS A 10 8.48 -40.70 6.55
C LYS A 10 7.72 -40.33 5.27
N ASN A 11 8.05 -39.20 4.67
CA ASN A 11 7.41 -38.71 3.45
C ASN A 11 7.81 -39.54 2.21
N LEU A 12 9.01 -40.13 2.21
CA LEU A 12 9.47 -41.04 1.16
C LEU A 12 8.79 -42.43 1.26
N GLN A 13 8.53 -42.92 2.48
CA GLN A 13 7.79 -44.16 2.69
C GLN A 13 6.30 -44.01 2.34
N GLU A 14 5.68 -42.88 2.66
CA GLU A 14 4.29 -42.59 2.27
C GLU A 14 4.16 -42.43 0.73
N ALA A 15 5.09 -41.74 0.07
CA ALA A 15 5.11 -41.65 -1.39
C ALA A 15 5.32 -43.01 -2.07
N ALA A 16 6.15 -43.89 -1.50
CA ALA A 16 6.36 -45.25 -2.00
C ALA A 16 5.12 -46.14 -1.81
N ALA A 17 4.40 -46.01 -0.69
CA ALA A 17 3.15 -46.73 -0.45
C ALA A 17 2.02 -46.29 -1.40
N VAL A 18 1.94 -44.98 -1.70
CA VAL A 18 0.97 -44.42 -2.65
C VAL A 18 1.29 -44.84 -4.09
N ALA A 19 2.57 -44.88 -4.47
CA ALA A 19 3.00 -45.40 -5.78
C ALA A 19 2.73 -46.91 -5.94
N ALA A 20 2.90 -47.70 -4.87
CA ALA A 20 2.58 -49.12 -4.85
C ALA A 20 1.06 -49.38 -4.96
N ALA A 21 0.23 -48.56 -4.30
CA ALA A 21 -1.22 -48.63 -4.40
C ALA A 21 -1.74 -48.24 -5.80
N ALA A 22 -1.15 -47.21 -6.42
CA ALA A 22 -1.48 -46.80 -7.79
C ALA A 22 -1.04 -47.85 -8.84
N ALA A 23 0.11 -48.51 -8.64
CA ALA A 23 0.57 -49.61 -9.48
C ALA A 23 -0.32 -50.86 -9.34
N ALA A 24 -0.84 -51.14 -8.14
CA ALA A 24 -1.78 -52.24 -7.91
C ALA A 24 -3.15 -51.99 -8.56
N ALA A 25 -3.62 -50.73 -8.61
CA ALA A 25 -4.86 -50.33 -9.28
C ALA A 25 -4.77 -50.36 -10.82
N GLY A 26 -3.58 -50.16 -11.39
CA GLY A 26 -3.35 -50.13 -12.83
C GLY A 26 -3.22 -51.49 -13.53
N ASN A 27 -3.22 -52.61 -12.80
CA ASN A 27 -2.91 -53.94 -13.35
C ASN A 27 -4.11 -54.90 -13.48
N ALA A 28 -5.35 -54.41 -13.32
CA ALA A 28 -6.55 -55.22 -13.50
C ALA A 28 -7.01 -55.22 -14.98
N ASN A 29 -6.35 -56.06 -15.79
CA ASN A 29 -6.81 -56.39 -17.15
C ASN A 29 -7.30 -57.85 -17.15
N ILE A 30 -8.60 -58.08 -16.91
CA ILE A 30 -9.25 -59.37 -17.17
C ILE A 30 -10.52 -59.11 -17.99
N ALA A 31 -10.55 -59.77 -19.14
CA ALA A 31 -11.61 -59.74 -20.13
C ALA A 31 -12.99 -60.02 -19.53
N VAL A 32 -13.95 -59.21 -19.95
CA VAL A 32 -15.38 -59.37 -19.66
C VAL A 32 -15.91 -60.60 -20.39
N ASN A 33 -16.48 -61.56 -19.66
CA ASN A 33 -17.56 -62.41 -20.18
C ASN A 33 -18.57 -62.74 -19.07
N VAL A 34 -19.80 -62.96 -19.52
CA VAL A 34 -21.11 -62.68 -18.90
C VAL A 34 -21.52 -63.59 -17.72
N SER A 35 -22.43 -63.07 -16.88
CA SER A 35 -23.35 -63.71 -15.92
C SER A 35 -22.89 -63.97 -14.46
N ASN A 36 -23.14 -63.00 -13.56
CA ASN A 36 -23.58 -63.29 -12.19
C ASN A 36 -24.06 -62.01 -11.44
N PRO A 37 -25.20 -62.01 -10.70
CA PRO A 37 -25.71 -60.85 -9.98
C PRO A 37 -25.11 -60.64 -8.57
N GLU A 38 -23.90 -61.12 -8.28
CA GLU A 38 -23.23 -60.97 -6.97
C GLU A 38 -22.18 -59.83 -6.89
N VAL A 39 -22.01 -59.04 -7.97
CA VAL A 39 -20.94 -58.01 -8.02
C VAL A 39 -21.32 -56.69 -7.33
N SER A 40 -22.58 -56.49 -6.93
CA SER A 40 -23.09 -55.19 -6.45
C SER A 40 -22.58 -54.71 -5.07
N LEU A 41 -21.88 -55.52 -4.27
CA LEU A 41 -21.47 -55.15 -2.91
C LEU A 41 -19.96 -54.85 -2.75
N LYS A 42 -19.11 -55.30 -3.67
CA LYS A 42 -17.66 -55.01 -3.63
C LYS A 42 -17.29 -53.68 -4.30
N ASP A 43 -18.10 -53.21 -5.24
CA ASP A 43 -17.83 -51.96 -5.98
C ASP A 43 -18.18 -50.69 -5.19
N ASN A 44 -19.13 -50.75 -4.24
CA ASN A 44 -19.42 -49.61 -3.38
C ASN A 44 -18.35 -49.38 -2.30
N ALA A 45 -17.79 -50.47 -1.76
CA ALA A 45 -16.73 -50.38 -0.75
C ALA A 45 -15.41 -49.83 -1.34
N SER A 46 -15.13 -50.11 -2.62
CA SER A 46 -14.00 -49.54 -3.34
C SER A 46 -14.24 -48.08 -3.73
N ALA A 47 -15.47 -47.70 -4.12
CA ALA A 47 -15.83 -46.31 -4.40
C ALA A 47 -15.74 -45.41 -3.15
N GLU A 48 -16.23 -45.88 -2.00
CA GLU A 48 -16.14 -45.13 -0.73
C GLU A 48 -14.69 -45.01 -0.22
N ALA A 49 -13.87 -46.04 -0.44
CA ALA A 49 -12.45 -46.01 -0.11
C ALA A 49 -11.67 -45.03 -1.01
N VAL A 50 -12.00 -45.01 -2.31
CA VAL A 50 -11.42 -44.04 -3.26
C VAL A 50 -11.85 -42.62 -2.91
N ASP A 51 -13.11 -42.39 -2.57
CA ASP A 51 -13.61 -41.05 -2.20
C ASP A 51 -12.98 -40.55 -0.90
N LYS A 52 -12.78 -41.42 0.11
CA LYS A 52 -12.03 -41.10 1.32
C LYS A 52 -10.57 -40.76 1.03
N VAL A 53 -9.90 -41.54 0.18
CA VAL A 53 -8.50 -41.28 -0.21
C VAL A 53 -8.39 -39.99 -1.01
N VAL A 54 -9.31 -39.70 -1.93
CA VAL A 54 -9.37 -38.44 -2.69
C VAL A 54 -9.63 -37.26 -1.75
N THR A 55 -10.52 -37.41 -0.76
CA THR A 55 -10.81 -36.36 0.23
C THR A 55 -9.64 -36.11 1.18
N GLU A 56 -8.91 -37.15 1.58
CA GLU A 56 -7.66 -37.02 2.34
C GLU A 56 -6.52 -36.47 1.49
N LEU A 57 -6.44 -36.82 0.21
CA LEU A 57 -5.50 -36.23 -0.74
C LEU A 57 -5.81 -34.74 -0.91
N ASP A 58 -7.08 -34.36 -1.11
CA ASP A 58 -7.50 -32.97 -1.23
C ASP A 58 -7.19 -32.19 0.04
N LYS A 59 -7.47 -32.74 1.24
CA LYS A 59 -7.08 -32.12 2.52
C LYS A 59 -5.57 -32.00 2.68
N SER A 60 -4.81 -32.97 2.18
CA SER A 60 -3.34 -32.99 2.26
C SER A 60 -2.72 -32.02 1.25
N ILE A 61 -3.28 -31.93 0.05
CA ILE A 61 -2.95 -30.94 -0.99
C ILE A 61 -3.29 -29.53 -0.50
N ASP A 62 -4.46 -29.30 0.10
CA ASP A 62 -4.84 -28.00 0.68
C ASP A 62 -3.94 -27.63 1.89
N LYS A 63 -3.40 -28.63 2.61
CA LYS A 63 -2.35 -28.43 3.65
C LYS A 63 -0.97 -28.14 3.07
N LEU A 64 -0.60 -28.79 1.95
CA LEU A 64 0.69 -28.63 1.26
C LEU A 64 0.77 -27.33 0.45
N ASP A 65 -0.34 -26.86 -0.14
CA ASP A 65 -0.40 -25.58 -0.89
C ASP A 65 -0.37 -24.34 0.03
N LEU A 66 -0.55 -24.54 1.35
CA LEU A 66 -0.33 -23.51 2.37
C LEU A 66 1.15 -23.31 2.74
N GLU A 67 2.06 -24.15 2.26
CA GLU A 67 3.51 -24.06 2.50
C GLU A 67 4.32 -23.54 1.30
N THR A 68 3.71 -22.71 0.44
CA THR A 68 4.53 -21.64 -0.17
C THR A 68 4.98 -20.73 0.98
N PRO A 69 6.20 -20.17 1.03
CA PRO A 69 6.69 -19.42 2.19
C PRO A 69 5.90 -18.10 2.33
N GLN A 70 4.66 -18.21 2.81
CA GLN A 70 3.72 -17.14 3.04
C GLN A 70 4.24 -16.41 4.26
N ARG A 71 5.03 -15.37 4.00
CA ARG A 71 5.28 -14.34 5.00
C ARG A 71 3.91 -13.88 5.50
N SER A 72 3.59 -14.25 6.74
CA SER A 72 2.31 -13.96 7.40
C SER A 72 1.92 -12.50 7.16
N LEU A 73 0.63 -12.21 6.97
CA LEU A 73 0.09 -10.85 6.82
C LEU A 73 0.73 -9.88 7.83
N LEU A 74 0.87 -10.30 9.09
CA LEU A 74 1.51 -9.52 10.16
C LEU A 74 2.97 -9.17 9.86
N SER A 75 3.74 -10.08 9.27
CA SER A 75 5.14 -9.85 8.91
C SER A 75 5.33 -8.82 7.80
N LEU A 76 4.29 -8.57 7.00
CA LEU A 76 4.26 -7.53 5.96
C LEU A 76 3.69 -6.23 6.50
N THR A 77 2.56 -6.29 7.20
CA THR A 77 1.82 -5.15 7.73
C THR A 77 2.58 -4.39 8.80
N TRP A 78 3.23 -5.08 9.75
CA TRP A 78 3.91 -4.40 10.86
C TRP A 78 5.07 -3.49 10.40
N PRO A 79 5.97 -3.94 9.49
CA PRO A 79 6.97 -3.02 8.92
C PRO A 79 6.37 -1.87 8.11
N ILE A 80 5.25 -2.09 7.40
CA ILE A 80 4.56 -1.01 6.67
C ILE A 80 3.98 0.01 7.65
N PHE A 81 3.39 -0.44 8.76
CA PHE A 81 2.88 0.45 9.80
C PHE A 81 3.99 1.31 10.39
N ILE A 82 5.14 0.71 10.74
CA ILE A 82 6.29 1.46 11.25
C ILE A 82 6.82 2.41 10.18
N ASP A 83 6.93 1.98 8.92
CA ASP A 83 7.39 2.82 7.81
C ASP A 83 6.51 4.08 7.67
N LEU A 84 5.18 3.93 7.67
CA LEU A 84 4.26 5.07 7.61
C LEU A 84 4.33 5.94 8.87
N SER A 85 4.41 5.32 10.05
CA SER A 85 4.51 6.03 11.33
C SER A 85 5.79 6.85 11.41
N LEU A 86 6.89 6.35 10.87
CA LEU A 86 8.16 7.07 10.79
C LEU A 86 8.04 8.32 9.91
N HIS A 87 7.32 8.25 8.77
CA HIS A 87 7.08 9.43 7.94
C HIS A 87 6.28 10.51 8.69
N PHE A 88 5.26 10.10 9.44
CA PHE A 88 4.47 11.02 10.26
C PHE A 88 5.28 11.60 11.43
N ALA A 89 6.07 10.76 12.10
CA ALA A 89 6.95 11.18 13.18
C ALA A 89 8.01 12.19 12.71
N THR A 90 8.61 12.01 11.52
CA THR A 90 9.55 12.99 10.98
C THR A 90 8.92 14.38 10.87
N LEU A 91 7.68 14.45 10.37
CA LEU A 91 6.98 15.71 10.18
C LEU A 91 6.77 16.43 11.52
N ILE A 92 6.29 15.71 12.54
CA ILE A 92 6.06 16.26 13.87
C ILE A 92 7.39 16.71 14.51
N ILE A 93 8.41 15.86 14.49
CA ILE A 93 9.70 16.14 15.11
C ILE A 93 10.35 17.37 14.44
N ASN A 94 10.32 17.47 13.12
CA ASN A 94 10.87 18.61 12.39
C ASN A 94 10.17 19.92 12.81
N THR A 95 8.84 19.93 12.88
CA THR A 95 8.08 21.10 13.30
C THR A 95 8.38 21.51 14.74
N ILE A 96 8.48 20.54 15.65
CA ILE A 96 8.85 20.80 17.05
C ILE A 96 10.26 21.40 17.14
N MET A 97 11.24 20.79 16.47
CA MET A 97 12.65 21.25 16.52
C MET A 97 12.80 22.67 15.97
N VAL A 98 12.12 22.99 14.86
CA VAL A 98 12.15 24.34 14.29
C VAL A 98 11.41 25.35 15.18
N GLY A 99 10.30 24.94 15.80
CA GLY A 99 9.54 25.76 16.73
C GLY A 99 10.30 26.14 18.01
N MET A 100 11.25 25.31 18.44
CA MET A 100 12.15 25.64 19.56
C MET A 100 13.11 26.79 19.23
N VAL A 101 13.38 27.05 17.95
CA VAL A 101 14.33 28.10 17.51
C VAL A 101 13.60 29.39 17.16
N SER A 102 12.55 29.32 16.33
CA SER A 102 11.81 30.52 15.90
C SER A 102 10.42 30.20 15.35
N VAL A 103 9.45 31.06 15.68
CA VAL A 103 8.09 30.99 15.13
C VAL A 103 8.07 31.33 13.64
N LYS A 104 8.89 32.29 13.19
CA LYS A 104 9.00 32.64 11.76
C LYS A 104 9.49 31.44 10.95
N ALA A 105 10.45 30.70 11.51
CA ALA A 105 11.00 29.51 10.92
C ALA A 105 9.96 28.37 10.74
N VAL A 106 9.00 28.26 11.67
CA VAL A 106 7.87 27.31 11.54
C VAL A 106 6.94 27.68 10.40
N ALA A 107 6.67 28.98 10.20
CA ALA A 107 5.84 29.44 9.09
C ALA A 107 6.50 29.10 7.74
N GLU A 108 7.80 29.36 7.60
CA GLU A 108 8.60 29.01 6.41
C GLU A 108 8.59 27.49 6.13
N LEU A 109 8.78 26.68 7.19
CA LEU A 109 8.72 25.22 7.10
C LEU A 109 7.33 24.74 6.63
N THR A 110 6.26 25.35 7.13
CA THR A 110 4.87 24.98 6.80
C THR A 110 4.57 25.19 5.32
N ILE A 111 5.07 26.30 4.74
CA ILE A 111 4.95 26.59 3.31
C ILE A 111 5.61 25.49 2.48
N GLY A 112 6.84 25.08 2.84
CA GLY A 112 7.52 24.02 2.09
C GLY A 112 6.92 22.63 2.30
N ASN A 113 6.35 22.33 3.47
CA ASN A 113 5.61 21.09 3.70
C ASN A 113 4.41 20.98 2.75
N GLN A 114 3.68 22.07 2.50
CA GLN A 114 2.56 22.07 1.56
C GLN A 114 3.00 21.70 0.14
N VAL A 115 4.13 22.24 -0.32
CA VAL A 115 4.73 21.90 -1.62
C VAL A 115 5.21 20.45 -1.63
N PHE A 116 5.80 19.99 -0.52
CA PHE A 116 6.28 18.63 -0.35
C PHE A 116 5.15 17.60 -0.45
N ASP A 117 4.03 17.85 0.22
CA ASP A 117 2.85 16.96 0.20
C ASP A 117 2.24 16.84 -1.20
N LEU A 118 2.17 17.95 -1.94
CA LEU A 118 1.73 17.92 -3.34
C LEU A 118 2.64 17.05 -4.22
N ALA A 119 3.95 17.16 -4.04
CA ALA A 119 4.91 16.31 -4.75
C ALA A 119 4.77 14.83 -4.37
N LEU A 120 4.52 14.53 -3.09
CA LEU A 120 4.25 13.15 -2.63
C LEU A 120 3.04 12.54 -3.34
N ILE A 121 1.96 13.29 -3.53
CA ILE A 121 0.77 12.82 -4.26
C ILE A 121 1.15 12.42 -5.70
N ILE A 122 1.96 13.25 -6.37
CA ILE A 122 2.45 12.99 -7.74
C ILE A 122 3.30 11.71 -7.79
N PHE A 123 4.22 11.52 -6.85
CA PHE A 123 5.06 10.31 -6.86
C PHE A 123 4.27 9.05 -6.49
N ASN A 124 3.35 9.15 -5.53
CA ASN A 124 2.59 8.01 -5.04
C ASN A 124 1.72 7.36 -6.12
N PHE A 125 1.11 8.13 -7.03
CA PHE A 125 0.24 7.52 -8.04
C PHE A 125 0.99 6.52 -8.93
N PHE A 126 2.21 6.86 -9.34
CA PHE A 126 2.98 5.98 -10.20
C PHE A 126 3.51 4.78 -9.42
N ASN A 127 3.93 5.02 -8.17
CA ASN A 127 4.50 4.00 -7.30
C ASN A 127 3.50 2.93 -6.85
N ILE A 128 2.21 3.27 -6.68
CA ILE A 128 1.14 2.29 -6.47
C ILE A 128 1.10 1.28 -7.62
N GLY A 129 1.11 1.78 -8.87
CA GLY A 129 1.10 0.91 -10.05
C GLY A 129 2.36 0.06 -10.19
N VAL A 130 3.55 0.60 -9.90
CA VAL A 130 4.82 -0.15 -9.92
C VAL A 130 4.76 -1.31 -8.91
N CYS A 131 4.30 -1.05 -7.69
CA CYS A 131 4.18 -2.05 -6.64
C CYS A 131 3.29 -3.23 -7.07
N VAL A 132 2.06 -2.93 -7.51
CA VAL A 132 1.06 -3.94 -7.87
C VAL A 132 1.49 -4.75 -9.10
N VAL A 133 1.91 -4.10 -10.18
CA VAL A 133 2.33 -4.81 -11.41
C VAL A 133 3.57 -5.66 -11.15
N CYS A 134 4.50 -5.19 -10.31
CA CYS A 134 5.65 -5.98 -9.91
C CYS A 134 5.25 -7.21 -9.09
N ALA A 135 4.35 -7.05 -8.11
CA ALA A 135 3.82 -8.16 -7.31
C ALA A 135 3.07 -9.20 -8.16
N GLN A 136 2.25 -8.76 -9.11
CA GLN A 136 1.58 -9.63 -10.10
C GLN A 136 2.60 -10.38 -10.97
N ALA A 137 3.64 -9.69 -11.46
CA ALA A 137 4.69 -10.31 -12.26
C ALA A 137 5.45 -11.39 -11.47
N LEU A 138 5.70 -11.17 -10.18
CA LEU A 138 6.31 -12.15 -9.28
C LEU A 138 5.39 -13.34 -9.03
N GLY A 139 4.10 -13.11 -8.83
CA GLY A 139 3.09 -14.16 -8.70
C GLY A 139 3.00 -15.06 -9.92
N ALA A 140 3.08 -14.47 -11.11
CA ALA A 140 3.10 -15.20 -12.38
C ALA A 140 4.43 -15.90 -12.69
N ASN A 141 5.42 -15.82 -11.77
CA ASN A 141 6.80 -16.25 -11.98
C ASN A 141 7.46 -15.62 -13.23
N ASN A 142 6.98 -14.47 -13.68
CA ASN A 142 7.49 -13.76 -14.85
C ASN A 142 8.60 -12.78 -14.45
N LYS A 143 9.79 -13.34 -14.19
CA LYS A 143 10.99 -12.58 -13.78
C LYS A 143 11.42 -11.51 -14.80
N ARG A 144 11.11 -11.71 -16.09
CA ARG A 144 11.43 -10.75 -17.16
C ARG A 144 10.56 -9.50 -17.06
N LEU A 145 9.26 -9.68 -16.85
CA LEU A 145 8.34 -8.57 -16.63
C LEU A 145 8.69 -7.85 -15.33
N ALA A 146 8.92 -8.59 -14.24
CA ALA A 146 9.31 -8.00 -12.95
C ALA A 146 10.57 -7.11 -13.08
N ARG A 147 11.61 -7.63 -13.75
CA ARG A 147 12.83 -6.85 -14.07
C ARG A 147 12.50 -5.60 -14.88
N ARG A 148 11.63 -5.70 -15.88
CA ARG A 148 11.28 -4.55 -16.72
C ARG A 148 10.49 -3.50 -15.94
N VAL A 149 9.56 -3.91 -15.08
CA VAL A 149 8.80 -3.02 -14.20
C VAL A 149 9.75 -2.27 -13.25
N ILE A 150 10.76 -2.94 -12.68
CA ILE A 150 11.79 -2.29 -11.86
C ILE A 150 12.52 -1.20 -12.64
N HIS A 151 13.02 -1.51 -13.85
CA HIS A 151 13.78 -0.55 -14.65
C HIS A 151 12.93 0.64 -15.12
N VAL A 152 11.73 0.37 -15.64
CA VAL A 152 10.78 1.43 -16.05
C VAL A 152 10.35 2.24 -14.83
N GLY A 153 10.13 1.60 -13.68
CA GLY A 153 9.78 2.23 -12.42
C GLY A 153 10.83 3.26 -12.00
N LEU A 154 12.10 2.84 -11.95
CA LEU A 154 13.23 3.69 -11.61
C LEU A 154 13.45 4.81 -12.64
N GLY A 155 13.41 4.49 -13.94
CA GLY A 155 13.63 5.47 -15.00
C GLY A 155 12.54 6.55 -15.08
N VAL A 156 11.27 6.15 -14.95
CA VAL A 156 10.16 7.11 -14.94
C VAL A 156 10.20 7.97 -13.67
N ASN A 157 10.44 7.39 -12.48
CA ASN A 157 10.57 8.22 -11.27
C ASN A 157 11.77 9.15 -11.33
N LEU A 158 12.89 8.73 -11.91
CA LEU A 158 14.03 9.63 -12.14
C LEU A 158 13.62 10.84 -12.99
N ILE A 159 12.87 10.61 -14.08
CA ILE A 159 12.37 11.69 -14.95
C ILE A 159 11.37 12.58 -14.20
N ILE A 160 10.34 12.00 -13.57
CA ILE A 160 9.30 12.76 -12.86
C ILE A 160 9.94 13.54 -11.69
N GLY A 161 10.81 12.90 -10.91
CA GLY A 161 11.55 13.53 -9.81
C GLY A 161 12.44 14.67 -10.28
N THR A 162 13.14 14.51 -11.41
CA THR A 162 13.94 15.59 -12.01
C THR A 162 13.07 16.74 -12.49
N ILE A 163 11.94 16.45 -13.16
CA ILE A 163 11.00 17.48 -13.64
C ILE A 163 10.43 18.25 -12.45
N VAL A 164 9.89 17.56 -11.44
CA VAL A 164 9.31 18.20 -10.24
C VAL A 164 10.36 19.02 -9.49
N SER A 165 11.57 18.47 -9.31
CA SER A 165 12.70 19.16 -8.67
C SER A 165 13.06 20.44 -9.44
N ALA A 166 13.28 20.35 -10.76
CA ALA A 166 13.64 21.49 -11.58
C ALA A 166 12.53 22.54 -11.64
N SER A 167 11.27 22.12 -11.80
CA SER A 167 10.12 23.02 -11.80
C SER A 167 10.04 23.82 -10.50
N ILE A 168 10.15 23.18 -9.34
CA ILE A 168 10.09 23.89 -8.05
C ILE A 168 11.35 24.74 -7.84
N PHE A 169 12.53 24.29 -8.27
CA PHE A 169 13.76 25.08 -8.16
C PHE A 169 13.62 26.43 -8.90
N PHE A 170 13.17 26.41 -10.15
CA PHE A 170 13.03 27.62 -10.98
C PHE A 170 11.78 28.44 -10.66
N LEU A 171 10.66 27.80 -10.27
CA LEU A 171 9.41 28.50 -9.94
C LEU A 171 9.27 28.82 -8.44
N SER A 172 10.28 28.56 -7.61
CA SER A 172 10.22 28.79 -6.16
C SER A 172 9.76 30.20 -5.80
N GLY A 173 10.21 31.24 -6.51
CA GLY A 173 9.76 32.63 -6.28
C GLY A 173 8.28 32.81 -6.60
N PHE A 174 7.85 32.32 -7.76
CA PHE A 174 6.46 32.37 -8.18
C PHE A 174 5.53 31.59 -7.24
N ILE A 175 5.99 30.47 -6.67
CA ILE A 175 5.23 29.70 -5.68
C ILE A 175 5.03 30.52 -4.40
N VAL A 176 6.08 31.18 -3.91
CA VAL A 176 6.02 32.07 -2.74
C VAL A 176 5.04 33.23 -2.98
N ASP A 177 5.07 33.82 -4.19
CA ASP A 177 4.17 34.90 -4.58
C ASP A 177 2.70 34.44 -4.63
N ILE A 178 2.42 33.29 -5.25
CA ILE A 178 1.06 32.72 -5.30
C ILE A 178 0.54 32.38 -3.91
N MET A 179 1.40 31.89 -3.03
CA MET A 179 1.03 31.55 -1.66
C MET A 179 0.82 32.80 -0.77
N ASN A 180 1.02 34.01 -1.32
CA ASN A 180 0.83 35.28 -0.64
C ASN A 180 1.61 35.35 0.69
N VAL A 181 2.85 34.87 0.65
CA VAL A 181 3.73 34.80 1.81
C VAL A 181 4.12 36.22 2.25
N PRO A 182 4.04 36.56 3.55
CA PRO A 182 4.42 37.89 4.03
C PRO A 182 5.84 38.27 3.61
N PRO A 183 6.07 39.54 3.23
CA PRO A 183 7.36 39.99 2.69
C PRO A 183 8.53 39.77 3.67
N GLU A 184 8.26 39.74 4.97
CA GLU A 184 9.27 39.48 6.00
C GLU A 184 9.91 38.09 5.94
N ILE A 185 9.20 37.08 5.40
CA ILE A 185 9.66 35.68 5.34
C ILE A 185 9.72 35.16 3.89
N ALA A 186 9.37 35.98 2.91
CA ALA A 186 9.32 35.59 1.50
C ALA A 186 10.68 35.16 0.96
N GLU A 187 11.75 35.91 1.26
CA GLU A 187 13.11 35.58 0.82
C GLU A 187 13.64 34.27 1.46
N SER A 188 13.45 34.11 2.77
CA SER A 188 13.83 32.88 3.48
C SER A 188 13.03 31.66 2.99
N SER A 189 11.72 31.83 2.77
CA SER A 189 10.85 30.79 2.20
C SER A 189 11.27 30.41 0.78
N HIS A 190 11.68 31.38 -0.03
CA HIS A 190 12.20 31.15 -1.38
C HIS A 190 13.48 30.31 -1.35
N ASN A 191 14.47 30.69 -0.53
CA ASN A 191 15.72 29.96 -0.39
C ASN A 191 15.48 28.54 0.15
N TYR A 192 14.63 28.42 1.17
CA TYR A 192 14.23 27.13 1.72
C TYR A 192 13.61 26.22 0.67
N LEU A 193 12.60 26.69 -0.09
CA LEU A 193 11.96 25.94 -1.16
C LEU A 193 12.96 25.55 -2.26
N LYS A 194 13.87 26.46 -2.59
CA LYS A 194 14.89 26.22 -3.61
C LYS A 194 15.84 25.10 -3.20
N ILE A 195 16.29 25.06 -1.94
CA ILE A 195 17.12 23.96 -1.42
C ILE A 195 16.30 22.67 -1.31
N LEU A 196 15.08 22.76 -0.74
CA LEU A 196 14.19 21.61 -0.57
C LEU A 196 13.85 20.95 -1.91
N SER A 197 13.78 21.73 -2.99
CA SER A 197 13.47 21.22 -4.32
C SER A 197 14.46 20.14 -4.80
N LEU A 198 15.72 20.23 -4.38
CA LEU A 198 16.76 19.23 -4.69
C LEU A 198 16.47 17.86 -4.04
N SER A 199 15.63 17.83 -3.00
CA SER A 199 15.24 16.58 -2.33
C SER A 199 14.22 15.76 -3.13
N PHE A 200 13.48 16.36 -4.07
CA PHE A 200 12.43 15.66 -4.81
C PHE A 200 12.96 14.58 -5.75
N LEU A 201 14.13 14.78 -6.34
CA LEU A 201 14.80 13.76 -7.15
C LEU A 201 15.12 12.50 -6.32
N PRO A 202 15.90 12.58 -5.23
CA PRO A 202 16.16 11.39 -4.40
C PRO A 202 14.90 10.86 -3.71
N LEU A 203 13.94 11.72 -3.34
CA LEU A 203 12.66 11.29 -2.78
C LEU A 203 11.90 10.37 -3.73
N SER A 204 11.77 10.74 -5.01
CA SER A 204 11.09 9.92 -6.01
C SER A 204 11.73 8.53 -6.16
N LEU A 205 13.07 8.47 -6.13
CA LEU A 205 13.84 7.22 -6.18
C LEU A 205 13.65 6.39 -4.91
N CYS A 206 13.60 7.02 -3.74
CA CYS A 206 13.31 6.34 -2.48
C CYS A 206 11.91 5.70 -2.49
N LEU A 207 10.90 6.45 -2.93
CA LEU A 207 9.51 5.98 -2.94
C LEU A 207 9.32 4.79 -3.89
N VAL A 208 9.87 4.85 -5.11
CA VAL A 208 9.77 3.72 -6.04
C VAL A 208 10.59 2.52 -5.57
N SER A 209 11.76 2.76 -4.96
CA SER A 209 12.61 1.69 -4.43
C SER A 209 11.93 0.96 -3.28
N SER A 210 11.30 1.71 -2.38
CA SER A 210 10.46 1.18 -1.31
C SER A 210 9.30 0.36 -1.88
N ALA A 211 8.59 0.89 -2.88
CA ALA A 211 7.51 0.17 -3.57
C ALA A 211 7.99 -1.16 -4.21
N ILE A 212 9.16 -1.17 -4.83
CA ILE A 212 9.78 -2.38 -5.40
C ILE A 212 10.10 -3.39 -4.28
N LEU A 213 10.76 -2.97 -3.20
CA LEU A 213 11.08 -3.88 -2.08
C LEU A 213 9.82 -4.45 -1.43
N ARG A 214 8.77 -3.63 -1.28
CA ARG A 214 7.45 -4.10 -0.85
C ARG A 214 6.89 -5.15 -1.80
N ALA A 215 6.96 -4.95 -3.12
CA ALA A 215 6.53 -5.96 -4.11
C ALA A 215 7.24 -7.32 -3.95
N PHE A 216 8.51 -7.32 -3.53
CA PHE A 216 9.29 -8.52 -3.20
C PHE A 216 9.07 -9.02 -1.76
N SER A 217 8.03 -8.56 -1.08
CA SER A 217 7.72 -8.89 0.32
C SER A 217 8.85 -8.54 1.31
N CYS A 218 9.78 -7.66 0.93
CA CYS A 218 10.92 -7.21 1.73
C CYS A 218 10.61 -5.88 2.44
N THR A 219 9.44 -5.80 3.07
CA THR A 219 8.92 -4.59 3.74
C THR A 219 9.82 -4.11 4.89
N ARG A 220 10.48 -5.04 5.60
CA ARG A 220 11.45 -4.71 6.66
C ARG A 220 12.63 -3.89 6.16
N ASP A 221 13.13 -4.20 4.97
CA ASP A 221 14.28 -3.48 4.44
C ASP A 221 13.91 -2.04 4.09
N ALA A 222 12.71 -1.81 3.55
CA ALA A 222 12.18 -0.47 3.31
C ALA A 222 12.03 0.32 4.63
N MET A 223 11.48 -0.31 5.66
CA MET A 223 11.32 0.28 6.99
C MET A 223 12.68 0.68 7.61
N TYR A 224 13.71 -0.16 7.52
CA TYR A 224 15.04 0.17 8.05
C TYR A 224 15.68 1.36 7.33
N VAL A 225 15.48 1.49 6.02
CA VAL A 225 15.97 2.67 5.29
C VAL A 225 15.21 3.92 5.71
N SER A 226 13.89 3.86 5.91
CA SER A 226 13.11 4.99 6.42
C SER A 226 13.52 5.40 7.84
N LEU A 227 13.86 4.43 8.70
CA LEU A 227 14.42 4.69 10.03
C LEU A 227 15.78 5.40 9.92
N MET A 228 16.66 4.92 9.04
CA MET A 228 17.94 5.56 8.77
C MET A 228 17.77 7.01 8.28
N VAL A 229 16.86 7.26 7.34
CA VAL A 229 16.54 8.62 6.88
C VAL A 229 16.16 9.50 8.05
N ASN A 230 15.21 9.05 8.88
CA ASN A 230 14.76 9.78 10.06
C ASN A 230 15.89 10.14 11.00
N VAL A 231 16.74 9.17 11.34
CA VAL A 231 17.89 9.40 12.23
C VAL A 231 18.84 10.42 11.63
N ILE A 232 19.18 10.30 10.34
CA ILE A 232 20.06 11.28 9.67
C ILE A 232 19.41 12.67 9.64
N THR A 233 18.10 12.77 9.36
CA THR A 233 17.38 14.05 9.35
C THR A 233 17.39 14.69 10.74
N ILE A 234 17.06 13.96 11.80
CA ILE A 234 17.03 14.48 13.17
C ILE A 234 18.43 14.91 13.62
N CYS A 235 19.46 14.09 13.37
CA CYS A 235 20.84 14.45 13.68
C CYS A 235 21.30 15.70 12.91
N GLY A 236 20.98 15.77 11.61
CA GLY A 236 21.30 16.93 10.78
C GLY A 236 20.60 18.20 11.26
N ASN A 237 19.30 18.12 11.52
CA ASN A 237 18.51 19.24 12.04
C ASN A 237 19.10 19.74 13.36
N SER A 238 19.46 18.85 14.29
CA SER A 238 20.09 19.23 15.55
C SER A 238 21.42 19.96 15.36
N CYS A 239 22.23 19.55 14.37
CA CYS A 239 23.49 20.24 14.08
C CYS A 239 23.26 21.65 13.54
N PHE A 240 22.40 21.82 12.54
CA PHE A 240 22.19 23.12 11.89
C PHE A 240 21.29 24.09 12.66
N LEU A 241 20.37 23.58 13.49
CA LEU A 241 19.49 24.42 14.30
C LEU A 241 20.18 24.91 15.58
N PHE A 242 20.90 24.02 16.29
CA PHE A 242 21.51 24.37 17.58
C PHE A 242 22.99 24.74 17.47
N GLY A 243 23.62 24.58 16.29
CA GLY A 243 25.04 24.90 16.08
C GLY A 243 26.00 23.88 16.71
N TYR A 244 25.53 22.66 17.00
CA TYR A 244 26.40 21.58 17.45
C TYR A 244 27.44 21.24 16.36
N LEU A 245 28.66 20.84 16.77
CA LEU A 245 29.83 20.57 15.91
C LEU A 245 30.49 21.78 15.23
N GLY A 246 30.20 23.02 15.68
CA GLY A 246 30.87 24.22 15.16
C GLY A 246 30.37 24.67 13.78
N VAL A 247 29.22 24.14 13.36
CA VAL A 247 28.54 24.50 12.10
C VAL A 247 27.70 25.77 12.33
N PRO A 248 27.68 26.75 11.40
CA PRO A 248 26.85 27.94 11.53
C PRO A 248 25.36 27.58 11.62
N GLN A 249 24.62 28.35 12.42
CA GLN A 249 23.18 28.21 12.59
C GLN A 249 22.46 28.68 11.31
N LEU A 250 22.10 27.73 10.44
CA LEU A 250 21.45 27.99 9.14
C LEU A 250 19.91 28.02 9.24
N GLY A 251 19.35 27.87 10.44
CA GLY A 251 17.90 27.91 10.65
C GLY A 251 17.14 26.89 9.79
N VAL A 252 16.09 27.35 9.10
CA VAL A 252 15.20 26.51 8.26
C VAL A 252 15.92 25.96 7.04
N GLU A 253 16.87 26.69 6.47
CA GLU A 253 17.69 26.21 5.35
C GLU A 253 18.51 24.98 5.76
N GLY A 254 19.01 24.94 7.00
CA GLY A 254 19.70 23.78 7.58
C GLY A 254 18.83 22.52 7.64
N VAL A 255 17.52 22.68 7.88
CA VAL A 255 16.54 21.58 7.86
C VAL A 255 16.33 21.07 6.44
N ALA A 256 16.26 21.97 5.44
CA ALA A 256 16.23 21.54 4.04
C ALA A 256 17.48 20.76 3.65
N ILE A 257 18.68 21.26 3.99
CA ILE A 257 19.95 20.58 3.69
C ILE A 257 19.99 19.17 4.29
N SER A 258 19.60 19.03 5.57
CA SER A 258 19.51 17.74 6.26
C SER A 258 18.53 16.78 5.58
N THR A 259 17.41 17.30 5.11
CA THR A 259 16.40 16.54 4.37
C THR A 259 16.91 16.09 3.00
N VAL A 260 17.56 16.96 2.24
CA VAL A 260 18.19 16.61 0.95
C VAL A 260 19.25 15.53 1.15
N PHE A 261 20.14 15.72 2.12
CA PHE A 261 21.25 14.81 2.40
C PHE A 261 20.74 13.41 2.81
N SER A 262 19.83 13.34 3.79
CA SER A 262 19.26 12.07 4.25
C SER A 262 18.58 11.28 3.12
N ARG A 263 17.84 11.96 2.23
CA ARG A 263 17.19 11.32 1.07
C ARG A 263 18.20 10.91 0.00
N ALA A 264 19.26 11.69 -0.23
CA ALA A 264 20.33 11.31 -1.15
C ALA A 264 21.05 10.04 -0.68
N VAL A 265 21.40 9.98 0.61
CA VAL A 265 22.00 8.77 1.23
C VAL A 265 21.07 7.57 1.08
N ALA A 266 19.78 7.73 1.39
CA ALA A 266 18.81 6.63 1.24
C ALA A 266 18.67 6.13 -0.20
N SER A 267 18.67 7.04 -1.18
CA SER A 267 18.62 6.68 -2.59
C SER A 267 19.81 5.81 -3.00
N ILE A 268 21.00 6.13 -2.49
CA ILE A 268 22.22 5.34 -2.72
C ILE A 268 22.11 3.98 -2.03
N VAL A 269 21.59 3.91 -0.80
CA VAL A 269 21.41 2.66 -0.04
C VAL A 269 20.37 1.74 -0.67
N PHE A 270 19.32 2.28 -1.29
CA PHE A 270 18.28 1.49 -1.96
C PHE A 270 18.82 0.70 -3.16
N ILE A 271 19.79 1.22 -3.91
CA ILE A 271 20.35 0.55 -5.10
C ILE A 271 20.94 -0.84 -4.79
N PRO A 272 21.94 -0.99 -3.89
CA PRO A 272 22.50 -2.29 -3.57
C PRO A 272 21.48 -3.21 -2.89
N LEU A 273 20.54 -2.65 -2.13
CA LEU A 273 19.48 -3.40 -1.47
C LEU A 273 18.52 -4.03 -2.48
N ILE A 274 18.10 -3.29 -3.50
CA ILE A 274 17.32 -3.80 -4.63
C ILE A 274 18.10 -4.90 -5.33
N ILE A 275 19.36 -4.68 -5.69
CA ILE A 275 20.19 -5.68 -6.40
C ILE A 275 20.27 -6.98 -5.59
N LYS A 276 20.54 -6.88 -4.28
CA LYS A 276 20.67 -8.03 -3.37
C LYS A 276 19.35 -8.80 -3.21
N ARG A 277 18.23 -8.10 -3.01
CA ARG A 277 16.93 -8.75 -2.72
C ARG A 277 16.22 -9.25 -3.96
N THR A 278 16.28 -8.50 -5.06
CA THR A 278 15.59 -8.85 -6.31
C THR A 278 16.42 -9.77 -7.20
N LYS A 279 17.70 -9.98 -6.89
CA LYS A 279 18.69 -10.68 -7.74
C LYS A 279 18.69 -10.16 -9.19
N THR A 280 18.31 -8.89 -9.36
CA THR A 280 18.18 -8.24 -10.66
C THR A 280 19.27 -7.19 -10.76
N HIS A 281 20.15 -7.35 -11.74
CA HIS A 281 21.11 -6.31 -12.08
C HIS A 281 20.38 -5.12 -12.69
N ILE A 282 20.59 -3.95 -12.09
CA ILE A 282 20.08 -2.69 -12.61
C ILE A 282 21.02 -2.25 -13.73
N ILE A 283 20.51 -2.22 -14.95
CA ILE A 283 21.26 -1.79 -16.13
C ILE A 283 20.72 -0.43 -16.54
N PRO A 284 21.51 0.65 -16.44
CA PRO A 284 21.02 2.01 -16.69
C PRO A 284 20.35 2.19 -18.05
N ARG A 285 20.86 1.53 -19.10
CA ARG A 285 20.29 1.55 -20.44
C ARG A 285 18.82 1.10 -20.47
N PHE A 286 18.43 0.12 -19.66
CA PHE A 286 17.06 -0.39 -19.63
C PHE A 286 16.09 0.49 -18.85
N MET A 287 16.58 1.45 -18.06
CA MET A 287 15.73 2.42 -17.35
C MET A 287 15.00 3.36 -18.32
N PHE A 288 15.61 3.64 -19.47
CA PHE A 288 15.07 4.54 -20.50
C PHE A 288 14.37 3.80 -21.66
N VAL A 289 14.19 2.47 -21.56
CA VAL A 289 13.48 1.69 -22.58
C VAL A 289 11.99 1.62 -22.22
N PHE A 290 11.26 2.66 -22.61
CA PHE A 290 9.84 2.81 -22.33
C PHE A 290 8.98 1.92 -23.25
N ARG A 291 8.51 0.79 -22.72
CA ARG A 291 7.49 -0.01 -23.40
C ARG A 291 6.11 0.49 -23.02
N LYS A 292 5.40 1.05 -24.00
CA LYS A 292 4.03 1.57 -23.85
C LYS A 292 3.12 0.62 -23.07
N LYS A 293 3.19 -0.69 -23.31
CA LYS A 293 2.39 -1.70 -22.58
C LYS A 293 2.67 -1.77 -21.07
N VAL A 294 3.93 -1.69 -20.65
CA VAL A 294 4.30 -1.75 -19.23
C VAL A 294 3.89 -0.47 -18.52
N ILE A 295 4.16 0.69 -19.13
CA ILE A 295 3.73 1.99 -18.61
C ILE A 295 2.21 2.04 -18.51
N TYR A 296 1.49 1.60 -19.54
CA TYR A 296 0.03 1.53 -19.52
C TYR A 296 -0.48 0.63 -18.39
N SER A 297 0.16 -0.53 -18.15
CA SER A 297 -0.22 -1.40 -17.03
C SER A 297 -0.02 -0.71 -15.68
N ILE A 298 1.08 0.01 -15.50
CA ILE A 298 1.36 0.78 -14.28
C ILE A 298 0.33 1.90 -14.11
N LEU A 299 0.11 2.72 -15.15
CA LEU A 299 -0.81 3.86 -15.11
C LEU A 299 -2.28 3.44 -14.98
N ASN A 300 -2.69 2.32 -15.56
CA ASN A 300 -4.06 1.82 -15.45
C ASN A 300 -4.42 1.41 -14.01
N ILE A 301 -3.42 1.13 -13.17
CA ILE A 301 -3.59 0.87 -11.74
C ILE A 301 -3.35 2.14 -10.91
N GLY A 302 -2.28 2.87 -11.22
CA GLY A 302 -1.85 4.06 -10.51
C GLY A 302 -2.79 5.26 -10.64
N LEU A 303 -3.24 5.61 -11.84
CA LEU A 303 -4.09 6.79 -12.07
C LEU A 303 -5.44 6.71 -11.36
N PRO A 304 -6.19 5.59 -11.41
CA PRO A 304 -7.43 5.50 -10.64
C PRO A 304 -7.20 5.59 -9.13
N GLY A 305 -6.11 5.00 -8.61
CA GLY A 305 -5.76 5.14 -7.20
C GLY A 305 -5.38 6.57 -6.79
N ALA A 306 -4.74 7.32 -7.70
CA ALA A 306 -4.49 8.75 -7.52
C ALA A 306 -5.79 9.54 -7.45
N GLY A 307 -6.70 9.30 -8.40
CA GLY A 307 -7.98 10.00 -8.49
C GLY A 307 -8.83 9.78 -7.24
N GLU A 308 -8.79 8.58 -6.69
CA GLU A 308 -9.42 8.24 -5.41
C GLU A 308 -8.83 9.06 -4.24
N ASN A 309 -7.50 9.07 -4.09
CA ASN A 309 -6.82 9.84 -3.04
C ASN A 309 -7.07 11.35 -3.20
N LEU A 310 -7.00 11.87 -4.43
CA LEU A 310 -7.24 13.27 -4.73
C LEU A 310 -8.69 13.66 -4.39
N SER A 311 -9.66 12.80 -4.73
CA SER A 311 -11.06 13.01 -4.37
C SER A 311 -11.23 13.07 -2.86
N TRP A 312 -10.58 12.17 -2.11
CA TRP A 312 -10.62 12.17 -0.64
C TRP A 312 -10.04 13.46 -0.04
N HIS A 313 -8.86 13.90 -0.50
CA HIS A 313 -8.26 15.16 -0.04
C HIS A 313 -9.14 16.36 -0.36
N THR A 314 -9.75 16.39 -1.54
CA THR A 314 -10.59 17.52 -1.98
C THR A 314 -11.91 17.56 -1.20
N GLN A 315 -12.53 16.40 -0.96
CA GLN A 315 -13.69 16.26 -0.08
C GLN A 315 -13.36 16.76 1.33
N ASN A 316 -12.22 16.32 1.90
CA ASN A 316 -11.81 16.74 3.23
C ASN A 316 -11.58 18.25 3.31
N MET A 317 -10.91 18.83 2.31
CA MET A 317 -10.70 20.27 2.22
C MET A 317 -12.02 21.04 2.18
N PHE A 318 -12.98 20.58 1.36
CA PHE A 318 -14.30 21.21 1.28
C PHE A 318 -15.06 21.16 2.61
N LEU A 319 -15.14 19.97 3.23
CA LEU A 319 -15.84 19.80 4.50
C LEU A 319 -15.15 20.54 5.64
N THR A 320 -13.82 20.65 5.64
CA THR A 320 -13.08 21.50 6.59
C THR A 320 -13.48 22.96 6.43
N GLY A 321 -13.65 23.45 5.21
CA GLY A 321 -14.17 24.80 4.94
C GLY A 321 -15.58 25.01 5.48
N VAL A 322 -16.44 23.98 5.39
CA VAL A 322 -17.78 24.01 6.01
C VAL A 322 -17.69 24.01 7.53
N VAL A 323 -16.78 23.23 8.13
CA VAL A 323 -16.55 23.27 9.59
C VAL A 323 -16.13 24.69 10.00
N ALA A 324 -15.23 25.32 9.24
CA ALA A 324 -14.70 26.64 9.54
C ALA A 324 -15.78 27.72 9.57
N SER A 325 -16.83 27.62 8.74
CA SER A 325 -17.94 28.57 8.76
C SER A 325 -18.86 28.43 9.99
N MET A 326 -18.78 27.31 10.72
CA MET A 326 -19.57 27.09 11.95
C MET A 326 -18.93 27.73 13.18
N GLY A 327 -17.63 28.05 13.13
CA GLY A 327 -16.89 28.72 14.19
C GLY A 327 -15.50 28.13 14.46
N ALA A 328 -14.67 28.94 15.13
CA ALA A 328 -13.28 28.60 15.43
C ALA A 328 -13.16 27.38 16.34
N MET A 329 -14.08 27.22 17.30
CA MET A 329 -14.05 26.10 18.25
C MET A 329 -14.35 24.75 17.57
N GLN A 330 -15.31 24.72 16.63
CA GLN A 330 -15.59 23.49 15.87
C GLN A 330 -14.41 23.15 14.94
N LEU A 331 -13.79 24.15 14.31
CA LEU A 331 -12.63 23.94 13.45
C LEU A 331 -11.43 23.39 14.22
N ALA A 332 -11.13 23.97 15.39
CA ALA A 332 -10.06 23.49 16.27
C ALA A 332 -10.32 22.05 16.72
N THR A 333 -11.55 21.75 17.13
CA THR A 333 -11.95 20.39 17.52
C THR A 333 -11.81 19.41 16.37
N HIS A 334 -12.26 19.79 15.16
CA HIS A 334 -12.12 18.96 13.96
C HIS A 334 -10.65 18.64 13.67
N GLY A 335 -9.77 19.65 13.71
CA GLY A 335 -8.35 19.47 13.46
C GLY A 335 -7.68 18.52 14.46
N ILE A 336 -7.90 18.72 15.76
CA ILE A 336 -7.34 17.85 16.82
C ILE A 336 -7.87 16.42 16.67
N TYR A 337 -9.18 16.27 16.45
CA TYR A 337 -9.79 14.96 16.27
C TYR A 337 -9.25 14.23 15.02
N PHE A 338 -9.01 14.96 13.94
CA PHE A 338 -8.45 14.38 12.72
C PHE A 338 -7.05 13.80 12.92
N GLN A 339 -6.23 14.40 13.81
CA GLN A 339 -4.93 13.82 14.18
C GLN A 339 -5.07 12.48 14.90
N VAL A 340 -6.07 12.35 15.77
CA VAL A 340 -6.40 11.07 16.44
C VAL A 340 -6.81 10.02 15.41
N VAL A 341 -7.70 10.38 14.49
CA VAL A 341 -8.15 9.47 13.41
C VAL A 341 -7.02 9.08 12.47
N GLN A 342 -6.06 9.97 12.20
CA GLN A 342 -4.91 9.64 11.35
C GLN A 342 -4.10 8.45 11.88
N VAL A 343 -3.95 8.30 13.20
CA VAL A 343 -3.29 7.13 13.80
C VAL A 343 -4.05 5.84 13.49
N LEU A 344 -5.39 5.87 13.55
CA LEU A 344 -6.26 4.74 13.18
C LEU A 344 -6.18 4.44 11.68
N MET A 345 -6.09 5.49 10.85
CA MET A 345 -5.92 5.37 9.40
C MET A 345 -4.60 4.70 9.04
N LEU A 346 -3.50 5.01 9.74
CA LEU A 346 -2.20 4.35 9.53
C LEU A 346 -2.31 2.83 9.72
N PHE A 347 -3.04 2.39 10.74
CA PHE A 347 -3.30 0.97 10.98
C PHE A 347 -4.07 0.35 9.81
N SER A 348 -5.22 0.92 9.44
CA SER A 348 -6.06 0.43 8.34
C SER A 348 -5.29 0.40 7.01
N ALA A 349 -4.51 1.45 6.71
CA ALA A 349 -3.69 1.55 5.51
C ALA A 349 -2.60 0.47 5.47
N SER A 350 -1.96 0.18 6.61
CA SER A 350 -0.91 -0.85 6.69
C SER A 350 -1.43 -2.27 6.45
N VAL A 351 -2.61 -2.61 6.98
CA VAL A 351 -3.29 -3.89 6.74
C VAL A 351 -3.73 -3.97 5.27
N GLY A 352 -4.29 -2.86 4.75
CA GLY A 352 -4.70 -2.73 3.37
C GLY A 352 -3.56 -2.96 2.37
N MET A 353 -2.43 -2.27 2.53
CA MET A 353 -1.25 -2.43 1.66
C MET A 353 -0.60 -3.82 1.78
N GLY A 354 -0.57 -4.40 2.99
CA GLY A 354 -0.09 -5.78 3.18
C GLY A 354 -0.97 -6.80 2.44
N THR A 355 -2.29 -6.58 2.46
CA THR A 355 -3.26 -7.42 1.75
C THR A 355 -3.17 -7.21 0.24
N GLU A 356 -3.02 -5.96 -0.23
CA GLU A 356 -2.81 -5.60 -1.63
C GLU A 356 -1.69 -6.42 -2.25
N LEU A 357 -0.56 -6.52 -1.54
CA LEU A 357 0.61 -7.23 -1.99
C LEU A 357 0.36 -8.75 -2.17
N LEU A 358 -0.28 -9.38 -1.18
CA LEU A 358 -0.59 -10.81 -1.23
C LEU A 358 -1.64 -11.13 -2.30
N VAL A 359 -2.69 -10.30 -2.39
CA VAL A 359 -3.74 -10.45 -3.42
C VAL A 359 -3.16 -10.24 -4.82
N ALA A 360 -2.27 -9.26 -5.00
CA ALA A 360 -1.59 -9.01 -6.28
C ALA A 360 -0.73 -10.23 -6.69
N HIS A 361 -0.01 -10.82 -5.72
CA HIS A 361 0.77 -12.03 -5.95
C HIS A 361 -0.11 -13.22 -6.37
N TYR A 362 -1.16 -13.54 -5.62
CA TYR A 362 -2.08 -14.63 -5.97
C TYR A 362 -2.80 -14.40 -7.30
N THR A 363 -3.18 -13.15 -7.58
CA THR A 363 -3.83 -12.79 -8.85
C THR A 363 -2.87 -12.96 -10.02
N GLY A 364 -1.60 -12.59 -9.87
CA GLY A 364 -0.56 -12.86 -10.86
C GLY A 364 -0.36 -14.35 -11.12
N ALA A 365 -0.48 -15.18 -10.08
CA ALA A 365 -0.40 -16.64 -10.17
C ALA A 365 -1.70 -17.31 -10.70
N LEU A 366 -2.75 -16.53 -10.99
CA LEU A 366 -4.10 -17.01 -11.28
C LEU A 366 -4.73 -17.91 -10.19
N LYS A 367 -4.19 -17.88 -8.95
CA LYS A 367 -4.76 -18.56 -7.78
C LYS A 367 -5.83 -17.69 -7.14
N LEU A 368 -6.93 -17.44 -7.87
CA LEU A 368 -7.98 -16.48 -7.48
C LEU A 368 -8.70 -16.88 -6.17
N ASP A 369 -8.85 -18.17 -5.90
CA ASP A 369 -9.45 -18.63 -4.64
C ASP A 369 -8.58 -18.32 -3.43
N LEU A 370 -7.26 -18.42 -3.56
CA LEU A 370 -6.32 -17.99 -2.51
C LEU A 370 -6.37 -16.47 -2.31
N ALA A 371 -6.50 -15.70 -3.39
CA ALA A 371 -6.71 -14.25 -3.29
C ALA A 371 -7.97 -13.90 -2.50
N ASN A 372 -9.08 -14.62 -2.73
CA ASN A 372 -10.32 -14.45 -1.98
C ASN A 372 -10.19 -14.88 -0.51
N LYS A 373 -9.60 -16.06 -0.23
CA LYS A 373 -9.32 -16.53 1.13
C LYS A 373 -8.46 -15.52 1.89
N GLN A 374 -7.43 -14.96 1.24
CA GLN A 374 -6.54 -13.95 1.83
C GLN A 374 -7.29 -12.65 2.16
N LEU A 375 -8.10 -12.12 1.24
CA LEU A 375 -8.89 -10.92 1.51
C LEU A 375 -9.79 -11.12 2.73
N ILE A 376 -10.55 -12.21 2.77
CA ILE A 376 -11.50 -12.48 3.87
C ILE A 376 -10.74 -12.60 5.20
N ARG A 377 -9.58 -13.26 5.20
CA ARG A 377 -8.73 -13.35 6.39
C ARG A 377 -8.24 -11.98 6.85
N SER A 378 -7.76 -11.14 5.92
CA SER A 378 -7.32 -9.78 6.23
C SER A 378 -8.45 -8.90 6.77
N VAL A 379 -9.65 -8.99 6.20
CA VAL A 379 -10.83 -8.27 6.69
C VAL A 379 -11.18 -8.71 8.11
N LYS A 380 -11.23 -10.01 8.40
CA LYS A 380 -11.52 -10.51 9.76
C LYS A 380 -10.51 -10.03 10.79
N ILE A 381 -9.22 -10.11 10.47
CA ILE A 381 -8.14 -9.67 11.38
C ILE A 381 -8.21 -8.15 11.58
N GLY A 382 -8.39 -7.40 10.48
CA GLY A 382 -8.52 -5.95 10.50
C GLY A 382 -9.70 -5.50 11.35
N GLU A 383 -10.88 -6.08 11.12
CA GLU A 383 -12.10 -5.75 11.87
C GLU A 383 -11.95 -5.99 13.36
N VAL A 384 -11.47 -7.17 13.77
CA VAL A 384 -11.27 -7.47 15.20
C VAL A 384 -10.30 -6.47 15.84
N ALA A 385 -9.19 -6.15 15.16
CA ALA A 385 -8.22 -5.19 15.69
C ALA A 385 -8.78 -3.76 15.75
N THR A 386 -9.49 -3.33 14.72
CA THR A 386 -10.09 -1.99 14.66
C THR A 386 -11.18 -1.81 15.70
N ILE A 387 -12.10 -2.79 15.85
CA ILE A 387 -13.15 -2.74 16.87
C ILE A 387 -12.54 -2.64 18.27
N LEU A 388 -11.50 -3.44 18.58
CA LEU A 388 -10.82 -3.36 19.87
C LEU A 388 -10.18 -1.99 20.11
N LEU A 389 -9.54 -1.41 19.09
CA LEU A 389 -8.89 -0.12 19.18
C LEU A 389 -9.90 1.03 19.34
N THR A 390 -10.98 1.01 18.56
CA THR A 390 -11.94 2.11 18.50
C THR A 390 -12.90 2.10 19.67
N PHE A 391 -13.27 0.93 20.18
CA PHE A 391 -14.08 0.80 21.39
C PHE A 391 -13.37 1.36 22.63
N SER A 392 -12.03 1.43 22.62
CA SER A 392 -11.28 2.08 23.69
C SER A 392 -11.47 3.60 23.73
N LEU A 393 -11.77 4.24 22.59
CA LEU A 393 -11.82 5.71 22.48
C LEU A 393 -12.85 6.34 23.41
N PRO A 394 -14.13 5.91 23.42
CA PRO A 394 -15.11 6.48 24.33
C PRO A 394 -14.90 6.07 25.79
N LEU A 395 -14.12 5.02 26.06
CA LEU A 395 -13.81 4.53 27.41
C LEU A 395 -12.71 5.33 28.13
N GLY A 396 -12.22 6.41 27.52
CA GLY A 396 -11.27 7.35 28.14
C GLY A 396 -9.97 7.52 27.37
N THR A 397 -9.62 6.62 26.44
CA THR A 397 -8.40 6.83 25.62
C THR A 397 -8.57 8.02 24.68
N GLY A 398 -9.79 8.30 24.20
CA GLY A 398 -10.07 9.49 23.39
C GLY A 398 -9.84 10.80 24.15
N ALA A 399 -10.29 10.86 25.42
CA ALA A 399 -10.05 12.01 26.29
C ALA A 399 -8.56 12.19 26.59
N PHE A 400 -7.84 11.11 26.86
CA PHE A 400 -6.39 11.13 27.03
C PHE A 400 -5.67 11.65 25.77
N LEU A 401 -6.04 11.14 24.59
CA LEU A 401 -5.44 11.54 23.32
C LEU A 401 -5.70 13.01 22.99
N ILE A 402 -6.89 13.55 23.28
CA ILE A 402 -7.17 14.98 23.13
C ILE A 402 -6.39 15.80 24.16
N GLY A 403 -6.30 15.32 25.41
CA GLY A 403 -5.53 15.95 26.48
C GLY A 403 -4.04 16.12 26.17
N LEU A 404 -3.47 15.29 25.28
CA LEU A 404 -2.10 15.49 24.78
C LEU A 404 -1.95 16.75 23.92
N PHE A 405 -3.04 17.26 23.34
CA PHE A 405 -3.04 18.45 22.47
C PHE A 405 -3.61 19.69 23.16
N THR A 406 -4.61 19.54 24.04
CA THR A 406 -5.25 20.67 24.70
C THR A 406 -5.96 20.28 26.00
N ASP A 407 -5.93 21.20 26.97
CA ASP A 407 -6.68 21.11 28.22
C ASP A 407 -8.07 21.77 28.14
N ASN A 408 -8.47 22.28 26.97
CA ASN A 408 -9.77 22.95 26.82
C ASN A 408 -10.93 21.94 26.89
N HIS A 409 -11.74 22.06 27.94
CA HIS A 409 -12.90 21.20 28.18
C HIS A 409 -13.95 21.29 27.07
N GLU A 410 -14.09 22.44 26.40
CA GLU A 410 -15.08 22.63 25.33
C GLU A 410 -14.75 21.77 24.09
N VAL A 411 -13.46 21.65 23.75
CA VAL A 411 -12.99 20.76 22.67
C VAL A 411 -13.34 19.31 22.98
N LEU A 412 -13.14 18.89 24.22
CA LEU A 412 -13.45 17.54 24.67
C LEU A 412 -14.96 17.26 24.59
N LEU A 413 -15.80 18.21 25.01
CA LEU A 413 -17.27 18.09 24.93
C LEU A 413 -17.74 17.95 23.47
N LEU A 414 -17.18 18.74 22.55
CA LEU A 414 -17.51 18.65 21.12
C LEU A 414 -17.00 17.36 20.47
N ALA A 415 -15.88 16.80 20.93
CA ALA A 415 -15.31 15.56 20.40
C ALA A 415 -15.99 14.29 20.93
N THR A 416 -16.58 14.34 22.13
CA THR A 416 -17.23 13.19 22.79
C THR A 416 -18.25 12.46 21.90
N PRO A 417 -19.23 13.12 21.25
CA PRO A 417 -20.17 12.44 20.36
C PRO A 417 -19.48 11.87 19.11
N ILE A 418 -18.36 12.44 18.69
CA ILE A 418 -17.60 11.99 17.51
C ILE A 418 -16.90 10.67 17.80
N PHE A 419 -16.38 10.46 19.01
CA PHE A 419 -15.80 9.17 19.40
C PHE A 419 -16.79 8.01 19.26
N MET A 420 -18.06 8.24 19.62
CA MET A 420 -19.12 7.23 19.45
C MET A 420 -19.39 6.96 17.96
N ILE A 421 -19.38 8.00 17.12
CA ILE A 421 -19.48 7.84 15.67
C ILE A 421 -18.29 7.05 15.12
N SER A 422 -17.07 7.30 15.61
CA SER A 422 -15.88 6.60 15.15
C SER A 422 -15.89 5.10 15.47
N VAL A 423 -16.50 4.67 16.59
CA VAL A 423 -16.71 3.23 16.85
C VAL A 423 -17.49 2.57 15.70
N PHE A 424 -18.44 3.29 15.10
CA PHE A 424 -19.22 2.80 13.97
C PHE A 424 -18.52 3.03 12.62
N GLN A 425 -17.86 4.17 12.42
CA GLN A 425 -17.23 4.55 11.14
C GLN A 425 -16.01 3.70 10.80
N GLU A 426 -15.17 3.38 11.78
CA GLU A 426 -13.87 2.76 11.55
C GLU A 426 -13.94 1.30 11.05
N PRO A 427 -14.89 0.45 11.49
CA PRO A 427 -15.20 -0.83 10.82
C PRO A 427 -15.52 -0.66 9.31
N GLY A 428 -16.38 0.32 8.98
CA GLY A 428 -16.68 0.66 7.58
C GLY A 428 -15.44 1.08 6.80
N ARG A 429 -14.58 1.89 7.41
CA ARG A 429 -13.30 2.34 6.84
C ARG A 429 -12.35 1.17 6.57
N ILE A 430 -12.17 0.25 7.51
CA ILE A 430 -11.23 -0.85 7.29
C ILE A 430 -11.71 -1.82 6.21
N LEU A 431 -13.01 -2.10 6.14
CA LEU A 431 -13.61 -2.83 5.01
C LEU A 431 -13.32 -2.15 3.69
N ASN A 432 -13.60 -0.84 3.64
CA ASN A 432 -13.41 -0.03 2.45
C ASN A 432 -11.94 -0.09 1.98
N VAL A 433 -10.99 0.25 2.87
CA VAL A 433 -9.55 0.30 2.55
C VAL A 433 -9.01 -1.06 2.10
N ILE A 434 -9.31 -2.14 2.80
CA ILE A 434 -8.77 -3.47 2.47
C ILE A 434 -9.33 -3.97 1.14
N ILE A 435 -10.63 -3.81 0.89
CA ILE A 435 -11.27 -4.32 -0.34
C ILE A 435 -10.89 -3.47 -1.55
N ILE A 436 -10.82 -2.13 -1.42
CA ILE A 436 -10.36 -1.27 -2.52
C ILE A 436 -8.94 -1.64 -2.92
N ASN A 437 -8.03 -1.76 -1.95
CA ASN A 437 -6.65 -2.18 -2.20
C ASN A 437 -6.61 -3.55 -2.90
N SER A 438 -7.47 -4.48 -2.51
CA SER A 438 -7.55 -5.80 -3.13
C SER A 438 -8.13 -5.76 -4.55
N LEU A 439 -9.16 -4.96 -4.81
CA LEU A 439 -9.70 -4.73 -6.16
C LEU A 439 -8.63 -4.11 -7.08
N ARG A 440 -7.89 -3.12 -6.56
CA ARG A 440 -6.75 -2.50 -7.23
C ARG A 440 -5.68 -3.54 -7.57
N ALA A 441 -5.35 -4.42 -6.62
CA ALA A 441 -4.42 -5.53 -6.79
C ALA A 441 -4.85 -6.55 -7.86
N THR A 442 -6.16 -6.70 -8.10
CA THR A 442 -6.68 -7.56 -9.20
C THR A 442 -6.76 -6.85 -10.55
N GLY A 443 -6.55 -5.53 -10.57
CA GLY A 443 -6.69 -4.69 -11.76
C GLY A 443 -8.11 -4.15 -12.02
N ASP A 444 -9.08 -4.40 -11.13
CA ASP A 444 -10.41 -3.75 -11.17
C ASP A 444 -10.35 -2.36 -10.51
N THR A 445 -9.65 -1.44 -11.16
CA THR A 445 -9.27 -0.13 -10.58
C THR A 445 -10.30 0.97 -10.85
N LYS A 446 -11.11 0.83 -11.91
CA LYS A 446 -12.09 1.84 -12.33
C LYS A 446 -13.32 1.89 -11.44
N PHE A 447 -13.80 0.74 -11.00
CA PHE A 447 -15.00 0.67 -10.15
C PHE A 447 -14.78 1.36 -8.80
N PRO A 448 -13.67 1.11 -8.06
CA PRO A 448 -13.36 1.84 -6.82
C PRO A 448 -13.38 3.36 -6.97
N VAL A 449 -12.68 3.91 -7.98
CA VAL A 449 -12.60 5.38 -8.13
C VAL A 449 -13.95 6.01 -8.50
N ILE A 450 -14.75 5.36 -9.36
CA ILE A 450 -16.07 5.88 -9.73
C ILE A 450 -17.00 5.90 -8.51
N MET A 451 -17.05 4.81 -7.76
CA MET A 451 -17.85 4.74 -6.53
C MET A 451 -17.32 5.67 -5.44
N ALA A 452 -16.02 5.88 -5.35
CA ALA A 452 -15.42 6.84 -4.43
C ALA A 452 -15.91 8.25 -4.75
N VAL A 453 -15.82 8.69 -6.00
CA VAL A 453 -16.29 10.03 -6.41
C VAL A 453 -17.80 10.19 -6.16
N ILE A 454 -18.61 9.20 -6.54
CA ILE A 454 -20.07 9.24 -6.33
C ILE A 454 -20.42 9.33 -4.84
N SER A 455 -19.78 8.51 -3.99
CA SER A 455 -20.09 8.48 -2.57
C SER A 455 -19.58 9.72 -1.84
N MET A 456 -18.35 10.17 -2.12
CA MET A 456 -17.77 11.35 -1.49
C MET A 456 -18.57 12.62 -1.80
N TRP A 457 -18.84 12.86 -3.08
CA TRP A 457 -19.47 14.10 -3.53
C TRP A 457 -21.00 14.03 -3.61
N GLY A 458 -21.57 12.85 -3.86
CA GLY A 458 -23.01 12.66 -3.96
C GLY A 458 -23.68 12.32 -2.64
N ILE A 459 -22.96 11.75 -1.67
CA ILE A 459 -23.54 11.31 -0.39
C ILE A 459 -22.88 12.07 0.76
N SER A 460 -21.57 11.94 0.94
CA SER A 460 -20.89 12.48 2.12
C SER A 460 -21.01 14.00 2.23
N VAL A 461 -20.66 14.73 1.16
CA VAL A 461 -20.69 16.20 1.17
C VAL A 461 -22.11 16.73 1.36
N PRO A 462 -23.13 16.32 0.57
CA PRO A 462 -24.49 16.82 0.73
C PRO A 462 -25.09 16.45 2.08
N LEU A 463 -24.92 15.19 2.53
CA LEU A 463 -25.46 14.74 3.81
C LEU A 463 -24.76 15.44 4.99
N GLY A 464 -23.44 15.55 4.96
CA GLY A 464 -22.67 16.25 5.97
C GLY A 464 -23.07 17.71 6.10
N CYS A 465 -23.18 18.43 4.97
CA CYS A 465 -23.64 19.82 4.94
C CYS A 465 -25.09 19.97 5.42
N PHE A 466 -25.98 19.06 5.02
CA PHE A 466 -27.38 19.08 5.44
C PHE A 466 -27.51 18.87 6.95
N LEU A 467 -26.89 17.83 7.50
CA LEU A 467 -26.93 17.53 8.93
C LEU A 467 -26.27 18.64 9.76
N ALA A 468 -25.14 19.16 9.30
CA ALA A 468 -24.39 20.18 10.02
C ALA A 468 -25.11 21.53 10.05
N LEU A 469 -25.59 22.00 8.89
CA LEU A 469 -26.12 23.36 8.73
C LEU A 469 -27.64 23.44 8.90
N HIS A 470 -28.41 22.50 8.32
CA HIS A 470 -29.88 22.57 8.36
C HIS A 470 -30.46 21.93 9.62
N MET A 471 -29.92 20.78 10.06
CA MET A 471 -30.38 20.11 11.29
C MET A 471 -29.69 20.63 12.56
N GLY A 472 -28.72 21.53 12.44
CA GLY A 472 -28.03 22.12 13.58
C GLY A 472 -27.14 21.15 14.37
N LEU A 473 -26.78 19.98 13.80
CA LEU A 473 -25.89 19.02 14.46
C LEU A 473 -24.42 19.47 14.43
N GLY A 474 -24.10 20.57 13.73
CA GLY A 474 -22.77 21.15 13.66
C GLY A 474 -21.70 20.15 13.23
N LEU A 475 -20.61 20.06 14.00
CA LEU A 475 -19.47 19.19 13.72
C LEU A 475 -19.87 17.70 13.68
N THR A 476 -20.78 17.27 14.55
CA THR A 476 -21.26 15.89 14.60
C THR A 476 -21.94 15.49 13.29
N GLY A 477 -22.70 16.40 12.66
CA GLY A 477 -23.35 16.15 11.37
C GLY A 477 -22.37 15.84 10.24
N ILE A 478 -21.23 16.53 10.22
CA ILE A 478 -20.16 16.32 9.23
C ILE A 478 -19.55 14.92 9.38
N TRP A 479 -19.28 14.50 10.61
CA TRP A 479 -18.73 13.17 10.89
C TRP A 479 -19.72 12.04 10.62
N ILE A 480 -21.03 12.26 10.80
CA ILE A 480 -22.05 11.31 10.32
C ILE A 480 -21.98 11.18 8.79
N GLY A 481 -21.80 12.28 8.06
CA GLY A 481 -21.59 12.27 6.61
C GLY A 481 -20.38 11.44 6.18
N TYR A 482 -19.26 11.53 6.92
CA TYR A 482 -18.10 10.66 6.70
C TYR A 482 -18.40 9.19 7.02
N ALA A 483 -19.08 8.91 8.13
CA ALA A 483 -19.43 7.55 8.52
C ALA A 483 -20.30 6.86 7.47
N VAL A 484 -21.36 7.52 7.00
CA VAL A 484 -22.25 6.98 5.97
C VAL A 484 -21.49 6.69 4.66
N ASP A 485 -20.60 7.59 4.25
CA ASP A 485 -19.75 7.43 3.07
C ASP A 485 -18.85 6.18 3.16
N GLU A 486 -18.18 5.97 4.30
CA GLU A 486 -17.35 4.78 4.49
C GLU A 486 -18.15 3.48 4.41
N TRP A 487 -19.35 3.44 5.00
CA TRP A 487 -20.22 2.27 4.95
C TRP A 487 -20.80 2.02 3.56
N VAL A 488 -21.28 3.06 2.88
CA VAL A 488 -21.82 2.91 1.52
C VAL A 488 -20.73 2.39 0.58
N ARG A 489 -19.51 2.95 0.64
CA ARG A 489 -18.39 2.44 -0.15
C ARG A 489 -18.00 1.03 0.27
N GLY A 490 -17.84 0.76 1.56
CA GLY A 490 -17.48 -0.55 2.08
C GLY A 490 -18.44 -1.63 1.59
N ILE A 491 -19.75 -1.40 1.71
CA ILE A 491 -20.79 -2.33 1.23
C ILE A 491 -20.74 -2.48 -0.29
N ALA A 492 -20.63 -1.38 -1.06
CA ALA A 492 -20.52 -1.43 -2.51
C ALA A 492 -19.30 -2.25 -2.98
N MET A 493 -18.16 -2.11 -2.30
CA MET A 493 -16.93 -2.86 -2.58
C MET A 493 -17.07 -4.35 -2.21
N VAL A 494 -17.73 -4.67 -1.09
CA VAL A 494 -18.05 -6.07 -0.73
C VAL A 494 -18.95 -6.71 -1.79
N LEU A 495 -20.01 -6.02 -2.22
CA LEU A 495 -20.93 -6.51 -3.25
C LEU A 495 -20.19 -6.73 -4.57
N ARG A 496 -19.32 -5.79 -4.97
CA ARG A 496 -18.47 -5.92 -6.14
C ARG A 496 -17.53 -7.11 -6.04
N TRP A 497 -16.90 -7.32 -4.88
CA TRP A 497 -16.02 -8.47 -4.67
C TRP A 497 -16.78 -9.80 -4.76
N ARG A 498 -17.95 -9.90 -4.11
CA ARG A 498 -18.82 -11.09 -4.15
C ARG A 498 -19.37 -11.39 -5.53
N SER A 499 -19.60 -10.37 -6.36
CA SER A 499 -20.04 -10.55 -7.75
C SER A 499 -19.03 -11.27 -8.65
N LYS A 500 -17.79 -11.47 -8.18
CA LYS A 500 -16.66 -12.03 -8.95
C LYS A 500 -16.33 -11.28 -10.24
N ALA A 501 -16.88 -10.08 -10.46
CA ALA A 501 -16.57 -9.26 -11.63
C ALA A 501 -15.07 -8.95 -11.77
N TRP A 502 -14.35 -8.91 -10.65
CA TRP A 502 -12.89 -8.77 -10.59
C TRP A 502 -12.13 -9.95 -11.21
N HIS A 503 -12.71 -11.15 -11.32
CA HIS A 503 -12.05 -12.27 -12.02
C HIS A 503 -11.81 -11.93 -13.50
N LYS A 504 -12.80 -11.31 -14.16
CA LYS A 504 -12.66 -10.84 -15.55
C LYS A 504 -11.60 -9.74 -15.67
N ALA A 505 -11.42 -8.90 -14.65
CA ALA A 505 -10.35 -7.92 -14.62
C ALA A 505 -8.98 -8.59 -14.49
N ALA A 506 -8.85 -9.54 -13.55
CA ALA A 506 -7.64 -10.34 -13.34
C ALA A 506 -7.20 -11.06 -14.62
N TYR A 507 -8.11 -11.76 -15.30
CA TYR A 507 -7.79 -12.44 -16.57
C TYR A 507 -7.34 -11.46 -17.66
N ARG A 508 -8.03 -10.31 -17.83
CA ARG A 508 -7.62 -9.30 -18.81
C ARG A 508 -6.22 -8.74 -18.54
N VAL A 509 -5.86 -8.53 -17.28
CA VAL A 509 -4.51 -8.08 -16.91
C VAL A 509 -3.48 -9.18 -17.17
N TYR A 510 -3.82 -10.43 -16.84
CA TYR A 510 -2.97 -11.58 -17.11
C TYR A 510 -2.69 -11.75 -18.61
N GLU A 511 -3.70 -11.73 -19.46
CA GLU A 511 -3.53 -11.87 -20.92
C GLU A 511 -2.72 -10.74 -21.53
N ARG A 512 -3.03 -9.48 -21.17
CA ARG A 512 -2.41 -8.29 -21.77
C ARG A 512 -0.96 -8.10 -21.37
N THR A 513 -0.62 -8.45 -20.13
CA THR A 513 0.66 -8.09 -19.51
C THR A 513 1.54 -9.31 -19.22
N LEU A 514 0.95 -10.45 -18.83
CA LEU A 514 1.69 -11.63 -18.34
C LEU A 514 1.84 -12.73 -19.41
N ALA A 515 0.78 -13.08 -20.14
CA ALA A 515 0.78 -14.20 -21.10
C ALA A 515 1.62 -13.95 -22.37
N MET A 516 1.65 -12.71 -22.86
CA MET A 516 2.36 -12.37 -24.11
C MET A 516 3.88 -12.46 -24.01
N GLU A 517 4.48 -12.25 -22.82
CA GLU A 517 5.93 -12.48 -22.65
C GLU A 517 6.28 -13.95 -22.46
N HIS A 518 5.35 -14.74 -21.91
CA HIS A 518 5.48 -16.19 -21.80
C HIS A 518 5.46 -16.85 -23.18
N ASN A 519 4.48 -16.51 -24.03
CA ASN A 519 4.41 -17.02 -25.41
C ASN A 519 5.60 -16.58 -26.27
N ARG A 520 6.10 -15.34 -26.12
CA ARG A 520 7.33 -14.91 -26.80
C ARG A 520 8.59 -15.64 -26.32
N SER A 521 8.59 -16.16 -25.09
CA SER A 521 9.69 -16.96 -24.56
C SER A 521 9.68 -18.36 -25.14
N GLN A 522 8.53 -19.02 -25.19
CA GLN A 522 8.41 -20.34 -25.81
C GLN A 522 8.67 -20.29 -27.32
N LEU A 523 8.18 -19.27 -28.02
CA LEU A 523 8.47 -19.08 -29.46
C LEU A 523 9.96 -18.86 -29.73
N LYS A 524 10.68 -18.13 -28.87
CA LYS A 524 12.13 -17.96 -29.02
C LYS A 524 12.91 -19.22 -28.66
N THR A 525 12.51 -19.93 -27.61
CA THR A 525 13.14 -21.19 -27.23
C THR A 525 12.89 -22.27 -28.29
N HIS A 526 11.69 -22.35 -28.87
CA HIS A 526 11.41 -23.23 -30.00
C HIS A 526 12.18 -22.84 -31.26
N ALA A 527 12.28 -21.56 -31.60
CA ALA A 527 13.07 -21.09 -32.74
C ALA A 527 14.56 -21.45 -32.57
N MET A 528 15.14 -21.24 -31.39
CA MET A 528 16.55 -21.61 -31.11
C MET A 528 16.77 -23.13 -31.12
N VAL A 529 15.80 -23.92 -30.66
CA VAL A 529 15.85 -25.39 -30.74
C VAL A 529 15.69 -25.89 -32.17
N GLN A 530 14.94 -25.19 -33.03
CA GLN A 530 14.83 -25.51 -34.45
C GLN A 530 16.09 -25.12 -35.22
N GLU A 531 16.70 -23.95 -34.96
CA GLU A 531 18.00 -23.57 -35.54
C GLU A 531 19.11 -24.55 -35.16
N ALA A 532 19.20 -24.92 -33.88
CA ALA A 532 20.19 -25.91 -33.43
C ALA A 532 19.98 -27.32 -34.00
N LYS A 533 18.76 -27.66 -34.45
CA LYS A 533 18.45 -28.91 -35.16
C LYS A 533 18.67 -28.84 -36.67
N SER A 534 18.80 -27.64 -37.25
CA SER A 534 19.14 -27.46 -38.66
C SER A 534 20.64 -27.33 -38.90
N GLU A 535 21.41 -27.00 -37.86
CA GLU A 535 22.88 -26.91 -37.90
C GLU A 535 23.59 -28.22 -37.50
N ALA A 536 22.86 -29.20 -36.94
CA ALA A 536 23.34 -30.55 -36.63
C ALA A 536 22.75 -31.56 -37.62
#